data_AF-A0A397SNE3-F1
#
_entry.id   AF-A0A397SNE3-F1
#
_cell.length_a   1.000
_cell.length_b   1.000
_cell.length_c   1.000
_cell.angle_alpha   90.00
_cell.angle_beta   90.00
_cell.angle_gamma   90.00
#
_symmetry.space_group_name_H-M   'P 1'
#
loop_
_entity.id
_entity.type
_entity.pdbx_description
1 polymer ?
#
loop_
_entity_poly.entity_id
_entity_poly.type
_entity_poly.pdbx_seq_one_letter_code
_entity_poly.pdbx_strand_id
1 'polypeptide(L)'
;MIVDCGGGTVDLTTRKIVGKEIGEITERAGDYCGSTFVDRAFLEHLKRTLGHSAIDQLSENHYKQLQYMVQNFCRQAKFLFTGDDKKFHYELDILDTARDLQQYVIGEAEELMEEKQWLIDIKYNEIKSMFDPMVERILKLIDVQLENCGNECTIMFLVGGFSQSVYLQKKIKEKYKDIVKYISVPTHPIASVVRGATLYGLGLYDTVVNNSNDNVRHKLTTRILKFTYGIKVYDVWKKSDPEERKTSKREIIRFFPIKGAKRGKEVKIDQEIIVKDLGPNDPFQTKATFYVYYTREYDAKYCDEPGVKLLGKLTINLPDIHLGLDRPLIFGLSFGKMEIKGTARNATNGQSYLTTFEVNIESEEESD
;
A
#
# COMPACT_ATOMS: atom_id res chain seq x y z
N MET A 1 -3.91 -4.46 15.30
CA MET A 1 -4.07 -3.71 14.04
C MET A 1 -3.42 -2.34 14.17
N ILE A 2 -2.77 -1.86 13.12
CA ILE A 2 -2.28 -0.49 12.99
C ILE A 2 -3.09 0.15 11.85
N VAL A 3 -3.65 1.33 12.11
CA VAL A 3 -4.38 2.15 11.14
C VAL A 3 -3.61 3.46 11.04
N ASP A 4 -2.81 3.61 9.99
CA ASP A 4 -2.06 4.83 9.72
C ASP A 4 -2.93 5.80 8.95
N CYS A 5 -3.53 6.75 9.67
CA CYS A 5 -4.40 7.78 9.10
C CYS A 5 -3.54 8.99 8.69
N GLY A 6 -2.98 8.92 7.49
CA GLY A 6 -2.08 9.92 6.95
C GLY A 6 -2.76 11.18 6.37
N GLY A 7 -1.95 11.97 5.68
CA GLY A 7 -2.39 13.14 4.92
C GLY A 7 -3.17 12.75 3.68
N GLY A 8 -2.54 11.99 2.77
CA GLY A 8 -3.16 11.52 1.53
C GLY A 8 -3.75 10.12 1.63
N THR A 9 -3.01 9.17 2.20
CA THR A 9 -3.42 7.77 2.30
C THR A 9 -3.85 7.41 3.71
N VAL A 10 -4.63 6.33 3.81
CA VAL A 10 -4.84 5.60 5.05
C VAL A 10 -4.45 4.14 4.82
N ASP A 11 -3.54 3.63 5.63
CA ASP A 11 -2.93 2.30 5.47
C ASP A 11 -3.15 1.43 6.70
N LEU A 12 -3.57 0.18 6.48
CA LEU A 12 -3.89 -0.77 7.54
C LEU A 12 -3.02 -2.02 7.46
N THR A 13 -2.55 -2.47 8.63
CA THR A 13 -1.86 -3.76 8.75
C THR A 13 -2.25 -4.45 10.05
N THR A 14 -2.45 -5.77 9.98
CA THR A 14 -2.72 -6.60 11.16
C THR A 14 -1.54 -7.52 11.41
N ARG A 15 -1.03 -7.46 12.65
CA ARG A 15 0.17 -8.17 13.08
C ARG A 15 -0.12 -9.03 14.29
N LYS A 16 0.45 -10.24 14.32
CA LYS A 16 0.52 -11.09 15.50
C LYS A 16 1.83 -10.82 16.23
N ILE A 17 1.76 -10.63 17.53
CA ILE A 17 2.95 -10.51 18.38
C ILE A 17 3.02 -11.72 19.30
N VAL A 18 4.12 -12.47 19.22
CA VAL A 18 4.39 -13.62 20.11
C VAL A 18 5.79 -13.44 20.70
N GLY A 19 5.87 -13.06 21.97
CA GLY A 19 7.14 -12.68 22.59
C GLY A 19 7.78 -11.48 21.89
N LYS A 20 8.99 -11.66 21.34
CA LYS A 20 9.72 -10.65 20.54
C LYS A 20 9.42 -10.77 19.03
N GLU A 21 8.62 -11.72 18.58
CA GLU A 21 8.37 -11.97 17.16
C GLU A 21 7.11 -11.25 16.67
N ILE A 22 7.19 -10.69 15.46
CA ILE A 22 6.09 -10.02 14.78
C ILE A 22 5.82 -10.70 13.45
N GLY A 23 4.62 -11.25 13.29
CA GLY A 23 4.12 -11.86 12.05
C GLY A 23 3.03 -11.02 11.40
N GLU A 24 2.92 -11.09 10.08
CA GLU A 24 1.80 -10.51 9.31
C GLU A 24 0.66 -11.53 9.23
N ILE A 25 -0.57 -11.14 9.58
CA ILE A 25 -1.72 -12.06 9.54
C ILE A 25 -2.49 -11.92 8.22
N THR A 26 -2.62 -10.70 7.72
CA THR A 26 -3.46 -10.36 6.57
C THR A 26 -2.68 -9.51 5.57
N GLU A 27 -3.15 -9.45 4.32
CA GLU A 27 -2.69 -8.43 3.38
C GLU A 27 -2.92 -7.02 3.97
N ARG A 28 -2.10 -6.07 3.54
CA ARG A 28 -2.31 -4.66 3.89
C ARG A 28 -3.48 -4.13 3.06
N ALA A 29 -4.29 -3.28 3.67
CA ALA A 29 -5.33 -2.53 2.99
C ALA A 29 -4.96 -1.05 3.00
N GLY A 30 -5.32 -0.31 1.95
CA GLY A 30 -5.03 1.11 1.84
C GLY A 30 -6.06 1.81 0.95
N ASP A 31 -6.25 3.11 1.18
CA ASP A 31 -7.12 3.94 0.33
C ASP A 31 -6.73 5.43 0.40
N TYR A 32 -7.09 6.17 -0.65
CA TYR A 32 -6.91 7.61 -0.77
C TYR A 32 -8.02 8.39 -0.05
N CYS A 33 -8.04 8.28 1.28
CA CYS A 33 -9.05 8.90 2.15
C CYS A 33 -8.44 9.63 3.36
N GLY A 34 -7.19 10.07 3.25
CA GLY A 34 -6.50 10.82 4.31
C GLY A 34 -7.07 12.24 4.53
N SER A 35 -6.50 12.94 5.52
CA SER A 35 -7.01 14.25 5.94
C SER A 35 -7.04 15.33 4.84
N THR A 36 -6.20 15.27 3.81
CA THR A 36 -6.18 16.27 2.73
C THR A 36 -7.43 16.23 1.87
N PHE A 37 -8.15 15.11 1.87
CA PHE A 37 -9.44 15.01 1.19
C PHE A 37 -10.54 15.82 1.89
N VAL A 38 -10.41 16.07 3.20
CA VAL A 38 -11.29 17.01 3.91
C VAL A 38 -11.00 18.46 3.45
N ASP A 39 -9.73 18.79 3.20
CA ASP A 39 -9.35 20.11 2.67
C ASP A 39 -9.89 20.31 1.25
N ARG A 40 -9.84 19.26 0.42
CA ARG A 40 -10.46 19.25 -0.91
C ARG A 40 -11.98 19.40 -0.83
N ALA A 41 -12.63 18.74 0.12
CA ALA A 41 -14.08 18.89 0.33
C ALA A 41 -14.45 20.31 0.78
N PHE A 42 -13.62 20.98 1.57
CA PHE A 42 -13.76 22.39 1.89
C PHE A 42 -13.64 23.28 0.64
N LEU A 43 -12.62 23.07 -0.20
CA LEU A 43 -12.49 23.82 -1.46
C LEU A 43 -13.65 23.57 -2.42
N GLU A 44 -14.15 22.34 -2.50
CA GLU A 44 -15.31 21.99 -3.31
C GLU A 44 -16.60 22.66 -2.78
N HIS A 45 -16.74 22.79 -1.47
CA HIS A 45 -17.82 23.58 -0.87
C HIS A 45 -17.72 25.06 -1.30
N LEU A 46 -16.53 25.65 -1.25
CA LEU A 46 -16.33 27.03 -1.74
C LEU A 46 -16.58 27.16 -3.24
N LYS A 47 -16.20 26.18 -4.07
CA LYS A 47 -16.49 26.16 -5.51
C LYS A 47 -17.98 26.23 -5.81
N ARG A 48 -18.81 25.58 -5.00
CA ARG A 48 -20.28 25.64 -5.15
C ARG A 48 -20.86 26.98 -4.71
N THR A 49 -20.26 27.60 -3.69
CA THR A 49 -20.71 28.89 -3.16
C THR A 49 -20.26 30.08 -3.99
N LEU A 50 -19.02 30.06 -4.47
CA LEU A 50 -18.33 31.20 -5.11
C LEU A 50 -18.12 31.02 -6.62
N GLY A 51 -18.40 29.83 -7.14
CA GLY A 51 -18.15 29.44 -8.52
C GLY A 51 -16.83 28.67 -8.68
N HIS A 52 -16.86 27.63 -9.52
CA HIS A 52 -15.69 26.78 -9.79
C HIS A 52 -14.52 27.60 -10.36
N SER A 53 -14.82 28.46 -11.35
CA SER A 53 -13.83 29.32 -11.98
C SER A 53 -13.13 30.25 -10.97
N ALA A 54 -13.82 30.72 -9.93
CA ALA A 54 -13.23 31.65 -8.97
C ALA A 54 -12.09 30.99 -8.16
N ILE A 55 -12.36 29.78 -7.64
CA ILE A 55 -11.36 29.02 -6.88
C ILE A 55 -10.22 28.52 -7.78
N ASP A 56 -10.53 28.15 -9.03
CA ASP A 56 -9.51 27.72 -9.99
C ASP A 56 -8.58 28.90 -10.35
N GLN A 57 -9.12 30.09 -10.63
CA GLN A 57 -8.33 31.30 -10.88
C GLN A 57 -7.50 31.74 -9.66
N LEU A 58 -8.02 31.60 -8.43
CA LEU A 58 -7.24 31.84 -7.22
C LEU A 58 -6.10 30.82 -7.09
N SER A 59 -6.34 29.55 -7.41
CA SER A 59 -5.33 28.50 -7.39
C SER A 59 -4.20 28.76 -8.39
N GLU A 60 -4.53 29.21 -9.59
CA GLU A 60 -3.57 29.47 -10.67
C GLU A 60 -2.76 30.76 -10.44
N ASN A 61 -3.43 31.84 -10.05
CA ASN A 61 -2.81 33.17 -10.01
C ASN A 61 -2.36 33.59 -8.60
N HIS A 62 -2.98 33.05 -7.54
CA HIS A 62 -2.79 33.50 -6.17
C HIS A 62 -2.69 32.32 -5.17
N TYR A 63 -1.96 31.27 -5.55
CA TYR A 63 -1.85 30.02 -4.79
C TYR A 63 -1.49 30.19 -3.31
N LYS A 64 -0.68 31.19 -2.95
CA LYS A 64 -0.33 31.47 -1.55
C LYS A 64 -1.53 31.87 -0.70
N GLN A 65 -2.48 32.62 -1.26
CA GLN A 65 -3.72 32.98 -0.57
C GLN A 65 -4.65 31.78 -0.44
N LEU A 66 -4.77 30.96 -1.49
CA LEU A 66 -5.47 29.68 -1.40
C LEU A 66 -4.91 28.80 -0.26
N GLN A 67 -3.58 28.67 -0.19
CA GLN A 67 -2.93 27.91 0.87
C GLN A 67 -3.21 28.50 2.26
N TYR A 68 -3.13 29.82 2.42
CA TYR A 68 -3.43 30.48 3.70
C TYR A 68 -4.89 30.25 4.12
N MET A 69 -5.84 30.39 3.19
CA MET A 69 -7.26 30.12 3.43
C MET A 69 -7.50 28.67 3.88
N VAL A 70 -6.89 27.69 3.22
CA VAL A 70 -6.97 26.27 3.63
C VAL A 70 -6.35 26.05 5.01
N GLN A 71 -5.21 26.68 5.31
CA GLN A 71 -4.57 26.59 6.62
C GLN A 71 -5.42 27.24 7.72
N ASN A 72 -6.10 28.35 7.42
CA ASN A 72 -7.04 28.98 8.34
C ASN A 72 -8.19 28.03 8.67
N PHE A 73 -8.85 27.47 7.64
CA PHE A 73 -9.87 26.43 7.81
C PHE A 73 -9.36 25.24 8.64
N CYS A 74 -8.14 24.77 8.37
CA CYS A 74 -7.56 23.67 9.13
C CYS A 74 -7.49 23.97 10.64
N ARG A 75 -6.98 25.16 10.99
CA ARG A 75 -6.74 25.57 12.38
C ARG A 75 -8.02 25.93 13.12
N GLN A 76 -8.95 26.61 12.44
CA GLN A 76 -10.14 27.17 13.06
C GLN A 76 -11.36 26.24 13.01
N ALA A 77 -11.39 25.30 12.05
CA ALA A 77 -12.52 24.39 11.87
C ALA A 77 -12.10 22.93 11.96
N LYS A 78 -11.27 22.45 11.02
CA LYS A 78 -10.97 21.03 10.83
C LYS A 78 -10.39 20.37 12.08
N PHE A 79 -9.39 20.99 12.70
CA PHE A 79 -8.71 20.41 13.87
C PHE A 79 -9.57 20.47 15.13
N LEU A 80 -10.51 21.42 15.20
CA LEU A 80 -11.39 21.62 16.35
C LEU A 80 -12.69 20.81 16.23
N PHE A 81 -13.02 20.30 15.04
CA PHE A 81 -14.25 19.58 14.80
C PHE A 81 -14.29 18.23 15.53
N THR A 82 -15.19 18.12 16.51
CA THR A 82 -15.42 16.89 17.31
C THR A 82 -16.66 16.12 16.88
N GLY A 83 -17.59 16.79 16.19
CA GLY A 83 -18.91 16.25 15.85
C GLY A 83 -19.93 16.26 17.01
N ASP A 84 -19.59 16.79 18.18
CA ASP A 84 -20.50 16.82 19.36
C ASP A 84 -21.35 18.10 19.43
N ASP A 85 -20.73 19.24 19.19
CA ASP A 85 -21.40 20.54 19.29
C ASP A 85 -22.13 20.87 17.98
N LYS A 86 -23.45 20.67 17.97
CA LYS A 86 -24.30 21.01 16.82
C LYS A 86 -24.36 22.51 16.51
N LYS A 87 -23.91 23.37 17.42
CA LYS A 87 -23.79 24.82 17.21
C LYS A 87 -22.43 25.23 16.66
N PHE A 88 -21.48 24.28 16.55
CA PHE A 88 -20.17 24.56 15.96
C PHE A 88 -20.33 25.08 14.54
N HIS A 89 -19.62 26.15 14.23
CA HIS A 89 -19.59 26.78 12.92
C HIS A 89 -18.24 27.44 12.71
N TYR A 90 -17.91 27.73 11.47
CA TYR A 90 -16.68 28.39 11.07
C TYR A 90 -17.02 29.55 10.15
N GLU A 91 -16.73 30.76 10.60
CA GLU A 91 -16.84 31.96 9.77
C GLU A 91 -15.53 32.18 9.03
N LEU A 92 -15.60 32.16 7.70
CA LEU A 92 -14.49 32.45 6.81
C LEU A 92 -14.62 33.89 6.32
N ASP A 93 -13.63 34.72 6.67
CA ASP A 93 -13.46 36.06 6.11
C ASP A 93 -12.58 35.98 4.85
N ILE A 94 -13.19 36.18 3.67
CA ILE A 94 -12.47 36.15 2.40
C ILE A 94 -11.50 37.32 2.27
N LEU A 95 -11.80 38.49 2.83
CA LEU A 95 -10.95 39.68 2.70
C LEU A 95 -9.67 39.60 3.55
N ASP A 96 -9.73 38.84 4.65
CA ASP A 96 -8.56 38.51 5.49
C ASP A 96 -7.76 37.32 4.92
N THR A 97 -8.46 36.30 4.42
CA THR A 97 -7.82 35.03 4.04
C THR A 97 -7.41 34.91 2.58
N ALA A 98 -8.15 35.53 1.67
CA ALA A 98 -7.92 35.43 0.23
C ALA A 98 -8.53 36.64 -0.51
N ARG A 99 -8.07 37.86 -0.19
CA ARG A 99 -8.61 39.10 -0.77
C ARG A 99 -8.68 39.08 -2.29
N ASP A 100 -7.69 38.50 -2.96
CA ASP A 100 -7.64 38.44 -4.42
C ASP A 100 -8.70 37.49 -5.01
N LEU A 101 -9.38 36.68 -4.19
CA LEU A 101 -10.53 35.87 -4.63
C LEU A 101 -11.70 36.73 -5.08
N GLN A 102 -11.88 37.90 -4.45
CA GLN A 102 -13.00 38.82 -4.72
C GLN A 102 -13.12 39.14 -6.22
N GLN A 103 -12.00 39.39 -6.90
CA GLN A 103 -11.99 39.75 -8.32
C GLN A 103 -12.42 38.62 -9.27
N TYR A 104 -12.50 37.38 -8.78
CA TYR A 104 -12.85 36.21 -9.58
C TYR A 104 -14.27 35.69 -9.33
N VAL A 105 -14.94 36.17 -8.28
CA VAL A 105 -16.34 35.85 -8.01
C VAL A 105 -17.20 36.80 -8.83
N ILE A 106 -18.13 36.26 -9.62
CA ILE A 106 -18.95 37.02 -10.57
C ILE A 106 -20.43 36.60 -10.51
N GLY A 107 -21.31 37.50 -10.95
CA GLY A 107 -22.74 37.21 -11.10
C GLY A 107 -23.47 37.09 -9.76
N GLU A 108 -24.45 36.18 -9.66
CA GLU A 108 -25.27 36.02 -8.43
C GLU A 108 -24.43 35.74 -7.17
N ALA A 109 -23.29 35.07 -7.32
CA ALA A 109 -22.37 34.80 -6.20
C ALA A 109 -21.68 36.08 -5.69
N GLU A 110 -21.38 37.03 -6.59
CA GLU A 110 -20.77 38.32 -6.24
C GLU A 110 -21.76 39.16 -5.44
N GLU A 111 -22.99 39.32 -5.96
CA GLU A 111 -24.07 40.05 -5.29
C GLU A 111 -24.33 39.51 -3.87
N LEU A 112 -24.42 38.18 -3.74
CA LEU A 112 -24.60 37.53 -2.43
C LEU A 112 -23.42 37.79 -1.47
N MET A 113 -22.19 37.77 -1.98
CA MET A 113 -21.00 37.98 -1.15
C MET A 113 -20.84 39.44 -0.74
N GLU A 114 -21.23 40.40 -1.57
CA GLU A 114 -21.31 41.81 -1.20
C GLU A 114 -22.31 42.04 -0.06
N GLU A 115 -23.51 41.47 -0.16
CA GLU A 115 -24.53 41.52 0.91
C GLU A 115 -24.02 40.92 2.23
N LYS A 116 -23.25 39.83 2.14
CA LYS A 116 -22.63 39.16 3.30
C LYS A 116 -21.33 39.80 3.76
N GLN A 117 -20.93 40.92 3.18
CA GLN A 117 -19.67 41.60 3.49
C GLN A 117 -18.45 40.65 3.39
N TRP A 118 -18.50 39.72 2.43
CA TRP A 118 -17.46 38.73 2.16
C TRP A 118 -17.19 37.72 3.30
N LEU A 119 -18.17 37.52 4.18
CA LEU A 119 -18.15 36.51 5.24
C LEU A 119 -18.95 35.27 4.84
N ILE A 120 -18.35 34.08 4.98
CA ILE A 120 -19.02 32.79 4.75
C ILE A 120 -19.11 32.03 6.07
N ASP A 121 -20.33 31.89 6.59
CA ASP A 121 -20.63 31.05 7.75
C ASP A 121 -20.84 29.59 7.31
N ILE A 122 -19.88 28.71 7.62
CA ILE A 122 -19.94 27.27 7.36
C ILE A 122 -20.40 26.54 8.61
N LYS A 123 -21.61 25.98 8.56
CA LYS A 123 -22.29 25.40 9.72
C LYS A 123 -21.83 23.97 9.99
N TYR A 124 -22.16 23.49 11.19
CA TYR A 124 -21.88 22.13 11.65
C TYR A 124 -22.12 21.04 10.59
N ASN A 125 -23.30 21.04 9.95
CA ASN A 125 -23.66 20.00 8.98
C ASN A 125 -22.80 20.05 7.71
N GLU A 126 -22.37 21.24 7.30
CA GLU A 126 -21.53 21.42 6.12
C GLU A 126 -20.12 20.93 6.42
N ILE A 127 -19.54 21.31 7.58
CA ILE A 127 -18.24 20.79 8.04
C ILE A 127 -18.32 19.26 8.19
N LYS A 128 -19.38 18.75 8.82
CA LYS A 128 -19.59 17.30 8.98
C LYS A 128 -19.61 16.57 7.63
N SER A 129 -20.27 17.15 6.62
CA SER A 129 -20.34 16.58 5.28
C SER A 129 -18.98 16.51 4.57
N MET A 130 -18.02 17.34 4.96
CA MET A 130 -16.64 17.28 4.46
C MET A 130 -15.86 16.09 5.06
N PHE A 131 -16.18 15.70 6.30
CA PHE A 131 -15.52 14.58 6.98
C PHE A 131 -16.16 13.23 6.67
N ASP A 132 -17.49 13.16 6.69
CA ASP A 132 -18.25 11.89 6.65
C ASP A 132 -17.79 10.93 5.55
N PRO A 133 -17.62 11.35 4.28
CA PRO A 133 -17.25 10.41 3.22
C PRO A 133 -15.86 9.80 3.44
N MET A 134 -14.92 10.55 4.02
CA MET A 134 -13.57 10.05 4.33
C MET A 134 -13.60 9.12 5.53
N VAL A 135 -14.33 9.49 6.59
CA VAL A 135 -14.49 8.64 7.78
C VAL A 135 -15.14 7.30 7.40
N GLU A 136 -16.22 7.31 6.62
CA GLU A 136 -16.90 6.07 6.21
C GLU A 136 -16.01 5.15 5.38
N ARG A 137 -15.14 5.70 4.52
CA ARG A 137 -14.13 4.90 3.78
C ARG A 137 -13.13 4.24 4.73
N ILE A 138 -12.63 4.99 5.72
CA ILE A 138 -11.72 4.44 6.74
C ILE A 138 -12.39 3.33 7.55
N LEU A 139 -13.65 3.52 7.95
CA LEU A 139 -14.41 2.48 8.67
C LEU A 139 -14.57 1.23 7.80
N LYS A 140 -14.88 1.35 6.51
CA LYS A 140 -14.96 0.19 5.60
C LYS A 140 -13.63 -0.56 5.48
N LEU A 141 -12.49 0.15 5.43
CA LEU A 141 -11.18 -0.50 5.44
C LEU A 141 -10.95 -1.30 6.73
N ILE A 142 -11.34 -0.74 7.88
CA ILE A 142 -11.23 -1.42 9.16
C ILE A 142 -12.12 -2.67 9.20
N ASP A 143 -13.35 -2.59 8.69
CA ASP A 143 -14.27 -3.74 8.60
C ASP A 143 -13.62 -4.89 7.82
N VAL A 144 -13.15 -4.62 6.59
CA VAL A 144 -12.48 -5.61 5.74
C VAL A 144 -11.24 -6.19 6.43
N GLN A 145 -10.45 -5.34 7.09
CA GLN A 145 -9.24 -5.79 7.78
C GLN A 145 -9.54 -6.68 9.00
N LEU A 146 -10.63 -6.41 9.73
CA LEU A 146 -11.10 -7.22 10.85
C LEU A 146 -11.67 -8.55 10.37
N GLU A 147 -12.48 -8.55 9.31
CA GLU A 147 -13.02 -9.75 8.68
C GLU A 147 -11.89 -10.69 8.22
N ASN A 148 -10.87 -10.14 7.55
CA ASN A 148 -9.72 -10.89 7.08
C ASN A 148 -8.90 -11.54 8.22
N CYS A 149 -8.95 -11.00 9.45
CA CYS A 149 -8.31 -11.60 10.62
C CYS A 149 -9.29 -12.33 11.55
N GLY A 150 -10.47 -12.73 11.04
CA GLY A 150 -11.46 -13.50 11.80
C GLY A 150 -12.06 -12.74 13.01
N ASN A 151 -12.03 -11.40 12.98
CA ASN A 151 -12.39 -10.51 14.09
C ASN A 151 -11.55 -10.71 15.37
N GLU A 152 -10.41 -11.39 15.29
CA GLU A 152 -9.48 -11.58 16.40
C GLU A 152 -8.50 -10.41 16.50
N CYS A 153 -8.97 -9.24 16.95
CA CYS A 153 -8.14 -8.05 17.13
C CYS A 153 -8.13 -7.56 18.58
N THR A 154 -7.03 -7.76 19.29
CA THR A 154 -6.91 -7.32 20.69
C THR A 154 -6.68 -5.81 20.82
N ILE A 155 -5.82 -5.24 19.97
CA ILE A 155 -5.41 -3.83 20.06
C ILE A 155 -5.42 -3.20 18.67
N MET A 156 -6.03 -2.04 18.54
CA MET A 156 -5.96 -1.16 17.38
C MET A 156 -5.22 0.13 17.75
N PHE A 157 -4.13 0.41 17.03
CA PHE A 157 -3.40 1.67 17.13
C PHE A 157 -3.77 2.57 15.97
N LEU A 158 -4.23 3.78 16.27
CA LEU A 158 -4.45 4.82 15.27
C LEU A 158 -3.21 5.73 15.25
N VAL A 159 -2.51 5.77 14.11
CA VAL A 159 -1.29 6.56 13.91
C VAL A 159 -1.47 7.52 12.74
N GLY A 160 -0.47 8.35 12.45
CA GLY A 160 -0.57 9.36 11.39
C GLY A 160 -1.30 10.64 11.83
N GLY A 161 -1.20 11.69 11.03
CA GLY A 161 -1.70 13.02 11.39
C GLY A 161 -3.21 13.08 11.58
N PHE A 162 -3.97 12.39 10.72
CA PHE A 162 -5.42 12.43 10.74
C PHE A 162 -6.02 11.66 11.93
N SER A 163 -5.28 10.71 12.51
CA SER A 163 -5.71 9.99 13.73
C SER A 163 -5.91 10.92 14.94
N GLN A 164 -5.39 12.15 14.90
CA GLN A 164 -5.62 13.15 15.93
C GLN A 164 -7.01 13.80 15.86
N SER A 165 -7.74 13.64 14.76
CA SER A 165 -9.11 14.15 14.64
C SER A 165 -10.00 13.47 15.69
N VAL A 166 -10.56 14.28 16.58
CA VAL A 166 -11.49 13.81 17.62
C VAL A 166 -12.73 13.17 16.99
N TYR A 167 -13.23 13.75 15.89
CA TYR A 167 -14.34 13.19 15.14
C TYR A 167 -14.04 11.78 14.61
N LEU A 168 -12.89 11.58 13.95
CA LEU A 168 -12.47 10.27 13.44
C LEU A 168 -12.31 9.26 14.58
N GLN A 169 -11.61 9.63 15.66
CA GLN A 169 -11.42 8.75 16.82
C GLN A 169 -12.75 8.33 17.42
N LYS A 170 -13.70 9.26 17.55
CA LYS A 170 -15.03 8.99 18.10
C LYS A 170 -15.76 7.95 17.23
N LYS A 171 -15.81 8.16 15.92
CA LYS A 171 -16.48 7.25 14.98
C LYS A 171 -15.90 5.84 15.00
N ILE A 172 -14.56 5.72 15.03
CA ILE A 172 -13.88 4.43 15.16
C ILE A 172 -14.21 3.78 16.51
N LYS A 173 -14.10 4.51 17.62
CA LYS A 173 -14.37 3.96 18.97
C LYS A 173 -15.83 3.54 19.12
N GLU A 174 -16.78 4.33 18.64
CA GLU A 174 -18.20 4.01 18.69
C GLU A 174 -18.53 2.71 17.96
N LYS A 175 -17.94 2.51 16.77
CA LYS A 175 -18.22 1.33 15.93
C LYS A 175 -17.51 0.07 16.41
N TYR A 176 -16.27 0.18 16.91
CA TYR A 176 -15.42 -0.99 17.16
C TYR A 176 -15.15 -1.32 18.63
N LYS A 177 -15.65 -0.54 19.59
CA LYS A 177 -15.44 -0.79 21.04
C LYS A 177 -15.84 -2.19 21.51
N ASP A 178 -16.84 -2.79 20.87
CA ASP A 178 -17.37 -4.11 21.24
C ASP A 178 -16.66 -5.26 20.52
N ILE A 179 -15.86 -4.94 19.49
CA ILE A 179 -15.11 -5.91 18.67
C ILE A 179 -13.62 -5.91 19.05
N VAL A 180 -13.05 -4.73 19.30
CA VAL A 180 -11.63 -4.53 19.59
C VAL A 180 -11.45 -4.08 21.02
N LYS A 181 -10.73 -4.90 21.81
CA LYS A 181 -10.59 -4.70 23.25
C LYS A 181 -9.93 -3.37 23.63
N TYR A 182 -8.95 -2.91 22.85
CA TYR A 182 -8.25 -1.65 23.09
C TYR A 182 -8.07 -0.85 21.81
N ILE A 183 -8.61 0.37 21.75
CA ILE A 183 -8.40 1.31 20.65
C ILE A 183 -7.62 2.51 21.21
N SER A 184 -6.40 2.70 20.74
CA SER A 184 -5.47 3.69 21.29
C SER A 184 -4.86 4.57 20.21
N VAL A 185 -4.70 5.85 20.52
CA VAL A 185 -3.90 6.80 19.74
C VAL A 185 -2.61 7.05 20.51
N PRO A 186 -1.41 6.77 19.96
CA PRO A 186 -0.16 7.08 20.64
C PRO A 186 -0.02 8.57 20.91
N THR A 187 0.82 8.94 21.89
CA THR A 187 1.06 10.36 22.25
C THR A 187 1.59 11.20 21.09
N HIS A 188 2.34 10.59 20.17
CA HIS A 188 2.90 11.27 18.99
C HIS A 188 2.57 10.46 17.72
N PRO A 189 1.31 10.48 17.25
CA PRO A 189 0.85 9.57 16.20
C PRO A 189 1.56 9.85 14.86
N ILE A 190 1.82 11.12 14.53
CA ILE A 190 2.58 11.53 13.33
C ILE A 190 4.00 10.94 13.32
N ALA A 191 4.67 10.92 14.47
CA ALA A 191 6.05 10.45 14.58
C ALA A 191 6.16 8.94 14.84
N SER A 192 5.05 8.21 14.93
CA SER A 192 5.06 6.81 15.38
C SER A 192 5.84 5.90 14.40
N VAL A 193 5.64 6.09 13.09
CA VAL A 193 6.32 5.32 12.05
C VAL A 193 7.83 5.58 12.07
N VAL A 194 8.25 6.85 12.02
CA VAL A 194 9.68 7.20 11.99
C VAL A 194 10.39 6.78 13.29
N ARG A 195 9.76 6.94 14.46
CA ARG A 195 10.32 6.46 15.73
C ARG A 195 10.49 4.95 15.74
N GLY A 196 9.49 4.21 15.25
CA GLY A 196 9.57 2.76 15.11
C GLY A 196 10.72 2.34 14.19
N ALA A 197 10.86 3.01 13.04
CA ALA A 197 11.94 2.77 12.09
C ALA A 197 13.32 3.06 12.69
N THR A 198 13.50 4.19 13.40
CA THR A 198 14.75 4.54 14.08
C THR A 198 15.12 3.50 15.14
N LEU A 199 14.16 3.09 15.99
CA LEU A 199 14.40 2.07 17.01
C LEU A 199 14.76 0.72 16.39
N TYR A 200 14.09 0.34 15.30
CA TYR A 200 14.40 -0.89 14.58
C TYR A 200 15.79 -0.85 13.94
N GLY A 201 16.14 0.25 13.27
CA GLY A 201 17.45 0.47 12.67
C GLY A 201 18.59 0.46 13.68
N LEU A 202 18.39 1.09 14.85
CA LEU A 202 19.35 1.05 15.96
C LEU A 202 19.60 -0.38 16.44
N GLY A 203 18.54 -1.18 16.60
CA GLY A 203 18.69 -2.60 16.97
C GLY A 203 19.46 -3.42 15.93
N LEU A 204 19.28 -3.13 14.64
CA LEU A 204 20.07 -3.76 13.57
C LEU A 204 21.54 -3.35 13.64
N TYR A 205 21.82 -2.07 13.85
CA TYR A 205 23.18 -1.54 13.98
C TYR A 205 23.93 -2.21 15.16
N ASP A 206 23.29 -2.31 16.33
CA ASP A 206 23.87 -2.95 17.51
C ASP A 206 24.15 -4.45 17.29
N THR A 207 23.34 -5.13 16.47
CA THR A 207 23.58 -6.53 16.12
C THR A 207 24.84 -6.67 15.26
N VAL A 208 25.01 -5.80 14.27
CA VAL A 208 26.14 -5.84 13.32
C VAL A 208 27.45 -5.43 13.99
N VAL A 209 27.43 -4.36 14.80
CA VAL A 209 28.66 -3.76 15.36
C VAL A 209 29.08 -4.44 16.65
N ASN A 210 28.13 -4.77 17.53
CA ASN A 210 28.45 -5.25 18.87
C ASN A 210 28.29 -6.78 19.03
N ASN A 211 28.01 -7.53 17.95
CA ASN A 211 27.69 -8.97 17.98
C ASN A 211 26.64 -9.34 19.04
N SER A 212 25.77 -8.38 19.36
CA SER A 212 24.76 -8.52 20.40
C SER A 212 23.48 -9.11 19.80
N ASN A 213 23.36 -10.45 19.83
CA ASN A 213 22.19 -11.17 19.32
C ASN A 213 20.87 -10.88 20.08
N ASP A 214 20.92 -10.11 21.17
CA ASP A 214 19.80 -9.95 22.10
C ASP A 214 19.03 -8.61 21.98
N ASN A 215 19.52 -7.67 21.15
CA ASN A 215 19.04 -6.28 21.15
C ASN A 215 18.01 -5.92 20.07
N VAL A 216 17.74 -6.77 19.08
CA VAL A 216 16.60 -6.53 18.17
C VAL A 216 15.31 -6.87 18.91
N ARG A 217 14.70 -5.86 19.55
CA ARG A 217 13.48 -6.02 20.36
C ARG A 217 12.34 -6.71 19.60
N HIS A 218 12.27 -6.52 18.28
CA HIS A 218 11.20 -7.04 17.44
C HIS A 218 11.74 -7.64 16.14
N LYS A 219 11.60 -8.96 15.98
CA LYS A 219 12.01 -9.68 14.76
C LYS A 219 10.80 -9.96 13.89
N LEU A 220 10.81 -9.45 12.66
CA LEU A 220 9.86 -9.86 11.64
C LEU A 220 10.17 -11.31 11.25
N THR A 221 9.20 -12.21 11.46
CA THR A 221 9.39 -13.65 11.22
C THR A 221 8.60 -14.16 10.03
N THR A 222 7.42 -13.59 9.76
CA THR A 222 6.57 -13.98 8.63
C THR A 222 6.04 -12.79 7.85
N ARG A 223 5.63 -13.04 6.60
CA ARG A 223 4.93 -12.11 5.72
C ARG A 223 3.82 -12.81 4.97
N ILE A 224 2.77 -12.07 4.63
CA ILE A 224 1.75 -12.48 3.68
C ILE A 224 2.14 -11.96 2.30
N LEU A 225 2.22 -12.85 1.31
CA LEU A 225 2.57 -12.48 -0.06
C LEU A 225 1.42 -11.72 -0.74
N LYS A 226 1.74 -10.56 -1.32
CA LYS A 226 0.77 -9.73 -2.07
C LYS A 226 0.49 -10.23 -3.49
N PHE A 227 1.34 -11.12 -4.00
CA PHE A 227 1.30 -11.59 -5.38
C PHE A 227 1.51 -13.10 -5.44
N THR A 228 1.00 -13.70 -6.52
CA THR A 228 1.37 -15.05 -6.94
C THR A 228 2.62 -14.96 -7.81
N TYR A 229 3.68 -15.66 -7.40
CA TYR A 229 4.94 -15.70 -8.12
C TYR A 229 5.04 -16.98 -8.95
N GLY A 230 5.62 -16.85 -10.13
CA GLY A 230 5.81 -17.96 -11.04
C GLY A 230 7.07 -17.81 -11.88
N ILE A 231 7.45 -18.88 -12.56
CA ILE A 231 8.53 -18.86 -13.53
C ILE A 231 7.98 -19.16 -14.93
N LYS A 232 8.62 -18.59 -15.95
CA LYS A 232 8.38 -18.96 -17.34
C LYS A 232 8.92 -20.37 -17.59
N VAL A 233 8.07 -21.26 -18.09
CA VAL A 233 8.46 -22.61 -18.49
C VAL A 233 8.05 -22.90 -19.93
N TYR A 234 8.80 -23.78 -20.57
CA TYR A 234 8.42 -24.42 -21.82
C TYR A 234 7.81 -25.77 -21.47
N ASP A 235 6.61 -26.01 -21.98
CA ASP A 235 5.87 -27.26 -21.78
C ASP A 235 5.51 -27.85 -23.15
N VAL A 236 5.22 -29.15 -23.19
CA VAL A 236 4.78 -29.83 -24.41
C VAL A 236 3.36 -29.36 -24.73
N TRP A 237 3.15 -28.85 -25.95
CA TRP A 237 1.82 -28.44 -26.39
C TRP A 237 0.92 -29.67 -26.57
N LYS A 238 -0.30 -29.62 -26.04
CA LYS A 238 -1.31 -30.68 -26.14
C LYS A 238 -2.49 -30.21 -26.97
N LYS A 239 -3.29 -31.14 -27.52
CA LYS A 239 -4.49 -30.81 -28.32
C LYS A 239 -5.54 -29.99 -27.57
N SER A 240 -5.53 -30.01 -26.23
CA SER A 240 -6.40 -29.19 -25.38
C SER A 240 -5.90 -27.77 -25.19
N ASP A 241 -4.66 -27.47 -25.61
CA ASP A 241 -4.09 -26.13 -25.51
C ASP A 241 -4.51 -25.27 -26.70
N PRO A 242 -4.54 -23.93 -26.53
CA PRO A 242 -4.83 -23.02 -27.63
C PRO A 242 -3.82 -23.17 -28.76
N GLU A 243 -4.29 -23.31 -30.00
CA GLU A 243 -3.44 -23.53 -31.17
C GLU A 243 -2.59 -22.31 -31.47
N GLU A 244 -3.11 -21.10 -31.23
CA GLU A 244 -2.41 -19.83 -31.42
C GLU A 244 -1.19 -19.64 -30.50
N ARG A 245 -1.06 -20.44 -29.44
CA ARG A 245 0.06 -20.40 -28.48
C ARG A 245 1.13 -21.46 -28.76
N LYS A 246 0.95 -22.28 -29.80
CA LYS A 246 1.87 -23.34 -30.19
C LYS A 246 3.11 -22.77 -30.87
N THR A 247 4.28 -23.11 -30.35
CA THR A 247 5.55 -22.74 -30.98
C THR A 247 5.86 -23.63 -32.18
N SER A 248 6.82 -23.21 -33.01
CA SER A 248 7.34 -24.01 -34.12
C SER A 248 7.91 -25.38 -33.70
N LYS A 249 8.34 -25.51 -32.44
CA LYS A 249 8.83 -26.75 -31.83
C LYS A 249 7.72 -27.63 -31.22
N ARG A 250 6.43 -27.30 -31.42
CA ARG A 250 5.28 -27.93 -30.75
C ARG A 250 5.33 -27.82 -29.22
N GLU A 251 5.83 -26.70 -28.72
CA GLU A 251 5.86 -26.36 -27.30
C GLU A 251 4.83 -25.26 -27.01
N ILE A 252 4.61 -24.98 -25.73
CA ILE A 252 3.83 -23.84 -25.24
C ILE A 252 4.58 -23.16 -24.09
N ILE A 253 4.56 -21.84 -24.07
CA ILE A 253 5.14 -21.04 -22.99
C ILE A 253 4.07 -20.81 -21.93
N ARG A 254 4.36 -21.17 -20.68
CA ARG A 254 3.43 -21.00 -19.56
C ARG A 254 4.01 -20.15 -18.44
N PHE A 255 3.12 -19.48 -17.72
CA PHE A 255 3.42 -19.06 -16.36
C PHE A 255 3.23 -20.28 -15.46
N PHE A 256 4.30 -20.71 -14.79
CA PHE A 256 4.26 -21.82 -13.84
C PHE A 256 4.20 -21.26 -12.41
N PRO A 257 3.03 -21.27 -11.75
CA PRO A 257 2.90 -20.73 -10.40
C PRO A 257 3.71 -21.56 -9.40
N ILE A 258 4.54 -20.91 -8.60
CA ILE A 258 5.28 -21.55 -7.52
C ILE A 258 4.29 -21.83 -6.40
N LYS A 259 3.99 -23.11 -6.13
CA LYS A 259 2.97 -23.54 -5.15
C LYS A 259 3.12 -22.89 -3.76
N GLY A 260 4.36 -22.68 -3.31
CA GLY A 260 4.66 -22.07 -2.01
C GLY A 260 4.67 -20.53 -2.02
N ALA A 261 4.52 -19.88 -3.17
CA ALA A 261 4.61 -18.44 -3.34
C ALA A 261 3.35 -17.85 -4.01
N LYS A 262 2.17 -18.26 -3.53
CA LYS A 262 0.88 -17.72 -3.98
C LYS A 262 0.47 -16.48 -3.18
N ARG A 263 -0.34 -15.61 -3.80
CA ARG A 263 -0.99 -14.49 -3.10
C ARG A 263 -1.74 -14.96 -1.85
N GLY A 264 -1.69 -14.17 -0.77
CA GLY A 264 -2.29 -14.48 0.52
C GLY A 264 -1.56 -15.53 1.35
N LYS A 265 -0.49 -16.16 0.81
CA LYS A 265 0.25 -17.20 1.54
C LYS A 265 1.18 -16.57 2.58
N GLU A 266 1.14 -17.10 3.81
CA GLU A 266 2.17 -16.82 4.81
C GLU A 266 3.47 -17.55 4.47
N VAL A 267 4.57 -16.80 4.46
CA VAL A 267 5.93 -17.31 4.29
C VAL A 267 6.82 -16.82 5.42
N LYS A 268 7.77 -17.66 5.86
CA LYS A 268 8.81 -17.23 6.79
C LYS A 268 9.85 -16.41 6.05
N ILE A 269 10.34 -15.36 6.72
CA ILE A 269 11.42 -14.53 6.19
C ILE A 269 12.65 -15.39 5.87
N ASP A 270 13.24 -15.17 4.70
CA ASP A 270 14.42 -15.87 4.16
C ASP A 270 14.25 -17.40 4.00
N GLN A 271 13.04 -17.94 4.17
CA GLN A 271 12.78 -19.34 3.85
C GLN A 271 12.75 -19.52 2.33
N GLU A 272 13.59 -20.42 1.84
CA GLU A 272 13.68 -20.77 0.43
C GLU A 272 12.55 -21.72 0.02
N ILE A 273 11.79 -21.31 -0.99
CA ILE A 273 10.74 -22.12 -1.63
C ILE A 273 11.34 -22.72 -2.89
N ILE A 274 11.47 -24.04 -2.89
CA ILE A 274 12.17 -24.79 -3.93
C ILE A 274 11.19 -25.30 -4.99
N VAL A 275 11.57 -25.11 -6.25
CA VAL A 275 11.00 -25.76 -7.43
C VAL A 275 12.05 -26.72 -7.99
N LYS A 276 11.67 -28.00 -8.10
CA LYS A 276 12.50 -29.07 -8.67
C LYS A 276 11.96 -29.47 -10.05
N ASP A 277 12.58 -30.50 -10.62
CA ASP A 277 12.16 -31.11 -11.90
C ASP A 277 12.18 -30.13 -13.06
N LEU A 278 13.14 -29.19 -13.01
CA LEU A 278 13.44 -28.26 -14.08
C LEU A 278 14.64 -28.80 -14.86
N GLY A 279 14.77 -28.38 -16.11
CA GLY A 279 15.87 -28.80 -16.96
C GLY A 279 15.96 -27.93 -18.23
N PRO A 280 17.00 -28.14 -19.04
CA PRO A 280 17.09 -27.50 -20.35
C PRO A 280 15.95 -28.01 -21.26
N ASN A 281 15.49 -27.15 -22.16
CA ASN A 281 14.53 -27.55 -23.21
C ASN A 281 15.22 -27.87 -24.54
N ASP A 282 16.54 -27.64 -24.63
CA ASP A 282 17.36 -28.01 -25.77
C ASP A 282 18.59 -28.79 -25.30
N PRO A 283 18.89 -29.97 -25.87
CA PRO A 283 20.01 -30.80 -25.43
C PRO A 283 21.36 -30.11 -25.57
N PHE A 284 21.49 -29.11 -26.46
CA PHE A 284 22.74 -28.37 -26.69
C PHE A 284 22.79 -27.03 -25.95
N GLN A 285 21.80 -26.73 -25.11
CA GLN A 285 21.72 -25.49 -24.34
C GLN A 285 22.91 -25.34 -23.38
N THR A 286 23.63 -24.23 -23.49
CA THR A 286 24.80 -23.93 -22.63
C THR A 286 24.49 -23.00 -21.47
N LYS A 287 23.29 -22.39 -21.47
CA LYS A 287 22.81 -21.50 -20.43
C LYS A 287 21.32 -21.66 -20.23
N ALA A 288 20.85 -21.71 -18.99
CA ALA A 288 19.43 -21.64 -18.65
C ALA A 288 19.10 -20.28 -18.04
N THR A 289 17.96 -19.70 -18.43
CA THR A 289 17.47 -18.43 -17.89
C THR A 289 16.10 -18.64 -17.27
N PHE A 290 16.01 -18.41 -15.96
CA PHE A 290 14.76 -18.37 -15.22
C PHE A 290 14.20 -16.96 -15.29
N TYR A 291 13.08 -16.78 -15.97
CA TYR A 291 12.31 -15.53 -15.94
C TYR A 291 11.26 -15.65 -14.83
N VAL A 292 11.34 -14.78 -13.83
CA VAL A 292 10.44 -14.76 -12.69
C VAL A 292 9.37 -13.72 -12.95
N TYR A 293 8.10 -14.10 -12.79
CA TYR A 293 6.94 -13.26 -12.99
C TYR A 293 6.11 -13.19 -11.70
N TYR A 294 5.28 -12.17 -11.59
CA TYR A 294 4.33 -11.99 -10.49
C TYR A 294 3.00 -11.43 -11.00
N THR A 295 1.91 -11.70 -10.27
CA THR A 295 0.56 -11.22 -10.60
C THR A 295 -0.32 -11.15 -9.35
N ARG A 296 -1.37 -10.31 -9.36
CA ARG A 296 -2.41 -10.30 -8.32
C ARG A 296 -3.44 -11.43 -8.50
N GLU A 297 -3.46 -12.06 -9.66
CA GLU A 297 -4.32 -13.21 -9.96
C GLU A 297 -3.89 -14.47 -9.19
N TYR A 298 -4.86 -15.27 -8.76
CA TYR A 298 -4.59 -16.51 -8.03
C TYR A 298 -4.16 -17.66 -8.94
N ASP A 299 -4.70 -17.69 -10.16
CA ASP A 299 -4.61 -18.83 -11.08
C ASP A 299 -4.27 -18.41 -12.53
N ALA A 300 -3.32 -17.47 -12.68
CA ALA A 300 -2.77 -17.11 -13.98
C ALA A 300 -2.11 -18.32 -14.68
N LYS A 301 -2.21 -18.40 -16.01
CA LYS A 301 -1.73 -19.56 -16.80
C LYS A 301 -0.62 -19.20 -17.78
N TYR A 302 -0.62 -17.98 -18.30
CA TYR A 302 0.36 -17.52 -19.29
C TYR A 302 1.10 -16.25 -18.84
N CYS A 303 2.35 -16.09 -19.31
CA CYS A 303 3.21 -14.97 -18.92
C CYS A 303 2.80 -13.63 -19.55
N ASP A 304 1.91 -13.67 -20.55
CA ASP A 304 1.39 -12.53 -21.31
C ASP A 304 -0.06 -12.17 -20.94
N GLU A 305 -0.63 -12.82 -19.92
CA GLU A 305 -1.95 -12.47 -19.40
C GLU A 305 -1.94 -11.06 -18.79
N PRO A 306 -3.06 -10.31 -18.89
CA PRO A 306 -3.21 -9.03 -18.22
C PRO A 306 -2.86 -9.12 -16.73
N GLY A 307 -2.03 -8.18 -16.25
CA GLY A 307 -1.60 -8.14 -14.85
C GLY A 307 -0.43 -9.07 -14.48
N VAL A 308 0.05 -9.93 -15.38
CA VAL A 308 1.27 -10.72 -15.19
C VAL A 308 2.49 -9.88 -15.59
N LYS A 309 3.38 -9.61 -14.63
CA LYS A 309 4.54 -8.73 -14.81
C LYS A 309 5.84 -9.47 -14.58
N LEU A 310 6.86 -9.15 -15.36
CA LEU A 310 8.21 -9.70 -15.18
C LEU A 310 8.86 -9.05 -13.95
N LEU A 311 9.24 -9.87 -12.97
CA LEU A 311 10.03 -9.44 -11.82
C LEU A 311 11.51 -9.30 -12.18
N GLY A 312 12.04 -10.26 -12.93
CA GLY A 312 13.46 -10.29 -13.28
C GLY A 312 13.88 -11.61 -13.88
N LYS A 313 15.19 -11.76 -14.10
CA LYS A 313 15.79 -12.96 -14.70
C LYS A 313 17.02 -13.43 -13.93
N LEU A 314 17.20 -14.74 -13.85
CA LEU A 314 18.40 -15.39 -13.32
C LEU A 314 18.95 -16.36 -14.37
N THR A 315 20.17 -16.11 -14.84
CA THR A 315 20.83 -16.96 -15.84
C THR A 315 21.93 -17.78 -15.20
N ILE A 316 21.98 -19.07 -15.53
CA ILE A 316 23.00 -20.02 -15.07
C ILE A 316 23.69 -20.70 -16.24
N ASN A 317 24.91 -21.17 -16.04
CA ASN A 317 25.63 -21.95 -17.04
C ASN A 317 25.28 -23.45 -16.95
N LEU A 318 25.28 -24.10 -18.11
CA LEU A 318 25.04 -25.54 -18.28
C LEU A 318 26.20 -26.15 -19.09
N PRO A 319 27.41 -26.29 -18.51
CA PRO A 319 28.60 -26.71 -19.25
C PRO A 319 28.55 -28.18 -19.70
N ASP A 320 27.78 -29.02 -19.02
CA ASP A 320 27.73 -30.48 -19.21
C ASP A 320 26.87 -30.92 -20.42
N ILE A 321 27.09 -30.32 -21.60
CA ILE A 321 26.27 -30.51 -22.81
C ILE A 321 26.13 -32.00 -23.20
N HIS A 322 27.14 -32.81 -22.90
CA HIS A 322 27.15 -34.26 -23.18
C HIS A 322 26.02 -35.04 -22.50
N LEU A 323 25.40 -34.49 -21.46
CA LEU A 323 24.26 -35.09 -20.76
C LEU A 323 22.90 -34.76 -21.42
N GLY A 324 22.88 -33.95 -22.49
CA GLY A 324 21.67 -33.65 -23.25
C GLY A 324 20.59 -32.99 -22.40
N LEU A 325 19.42 -33.64 -22.28
CA LEU A 325 18.31 -33.14 -21.46
C LEU A 325 18.39 -33.57 -19.99
N ASP A 326 19.26 -34.53 -19.65
CA ASP A 326 19.40 -35.09 -18.30
C ASP A 326 20.31 -34.22 -17.41
N ARG A 327 19.90 -32.95 -17.27
CA ARG A 327 20.59 -31.91 -16.50
C ARG A 327 19.59 -31.25 -15.55
N PRO A 328 19.29 -31.87 -14.41
CA PRO A 328 18.31 -31.38 -13.46
C PRO A 328 18.72 -30.02 -12.87
N LEU A 329 17.76 -29.12 -12.85
CA LEU A 329 17.87 -27.78 -12.30
C LEU A 329 16.92 -27.61 -11.12
N ILE A 330 17.38 -26.85 -10.15
CA ILE A 330 16.60 -26.47 -8.97
C ILE A 330 16.53 -24.94 -8.94
N PHE A 331 15.33 -24.40 -8.88
CA PHE A 331 15.11 -22.98 -8.67
C PHE A 331 14.59 -22.74 -7.26
N GLY A 332 15.10 -21.72 -6.57
CA GLY A 332 14.64 -21.31 -5.25
C GLY A 332 14.20 -19.86 -5.26
N LEU A 333 13.15 -19.56 -4.50
CA LEU A 333 12.70 -18.19 -4.27
C LEU A 333 12.52 -17.98 -2.76
N SER A 334 13.13 -16.95 -2.19
CA SER A 334 12.96 -16.60 -0.78
C SER A 334 12.59 -15.13 -0.62
N PHE A 335 11.76 -14.85 0.38
CA PHE A 335 11.25 -13.50 0.66
C PHE A 335 11.96 -12.95 1.90
N GLY A 336 12.91 -12.06 1.67
CA GLY A 336 13.63 -11.38 2.73
C GLY A 336 12.85 -10.22 3.34
N LYS A 337 13.53 -9.48 4.22
CA LYS A 337 12.96 -8.29 4.88
C LYS A 337 12.73 -7.12 3.91
N MET A 338 13.52 -6.96 2.87
CA MET A 338 13.39 -5.84 1.92
C MET A 338 13.59 -6.28 0.47
N GLU A 339 13.82 -7.56 0.24
CA GLU A 339 14.29 -8.07 -1.05
C GLU A 339 13.71 -9.46 -1.31
N ILE A 340 13.56 -9.81 -2.58
CA ILE A 340 13.27 -11.19 -2.99
C ILE A 340 14.55 -11.77 -3.56
N LYS A 341 14.96 -12.95 -3.09
CA LYS A 341 16.15 -13.64 -3.61
C LYS A 341 15.74 -14.80 -4.49
N GLY A 342 16.33 -14.88 -5.67
CA GLY A 342 16.25 -16.03 -6.55
C GLY A 342 17.54 -16.82 -6.50
N THR A 343 17.45 -18.13 -6.31
CA THR A 343 18.58 -19.06 -6.45
C THR A 343 18.33 -20.02 -7.59
N ALA A 344 19.41 -20.45 -8.24
CA ALA A 344 19.35 -21.49 -9.23
C ALA A 344 20.57 -22.40 -9.07
N ARG A 345 20.32 -23.71 -8.96
CA ARG A 345 21.33 -24.73 -8.74
C ARG A 345 21.29 -25.75 -9.88
N ASN A 346 22.46 -26.06 -10.42
CA ASN A 346 22.68 -27.22 -11.27
C ASN A 346 22.88 -28.42 -10.34
N ALA A 347 21.94 -29.37 -10.35
CA ALA A 347 21.96 -30.50 -9.44
C ALA A 347 22.99 -31.57 -9.84
N THR A 348 23.53 -31.52 -11.07
CA THR A 348 24.55 -32.45 -11.56
C THR A 348 25.93 -32.11 -11.01
N ASN A 349 26.32 -30.83 -11.05
CA ASN A 349 27.67 -30.39 -10.69
C ASN A 349 27.72 -29.50 -9.43
N GLY A 350 26.57 -29.22 -8.81
CA GLY A 350 26.46 -28.43 -7.59
C GLY A 350 26.63 -26.92 -7.77
N GLN A 351 26.82 -26.43 -8.99
CA GLN A 351 26.97 -25.00 -9.26
C GLN A 351 25.71 -24.24 -8.84
N SER A 352 25.88 -23.18 -8.06
CA SER A 352 24.78 -22.35 -7.54
C SER A 352 24.97 -20.90 -7.91
N TYR A 353 23.88 -20.26 -8.30
CA TYR A 353 23.78 -18.84 -8.62
C TYR A 353 22.71 -18.19 -7.75
N LEU A 354 22.90 -16.91 -7.43
CA LEU A 354 22.01 -16.10 -6.61
C LEU A 354 21.81 -14.75 -7.30
N THR A 355 20.59 -14.24 -7.25
CA THR A 355 20.28 -12.84 -7.59
C THR A 355 19.29 -12.28 -6.58
N THR A 356 19.31 -10.96 -6.42
CA THR A 356 18.28 -10.21 -5.70
C THR A 356 17.37 -9.53 -6.73
N PHE A 357 16.07 -9.52 -6.46
CA PHE A 357 15.07 -8.77 -7.20
C PHE A 357 14.53 -7.63 -6.34
N GLU A 358 14.50 -6.44 -6.91
CA GLU A 358 13.80 -5.29 -6.35
C GLU A 358 12.36 -5.32 -6.85
N VAL A 359 11.41 -5.21 -5.92
CA VAL A 359 10.01 -5.01 -6.29
C VAL A 359 9.75 -3.51 -6.15
N ASN A 360 9.64 -2.79 -7.27
CA ASN A 360 9.12 -1.42 -7.27
C ASN A 360 7.61 -1.48 -7.00
N ILE A 361 7.23 -1.63 -5.72
CA ILE A 361 5.83 -1.72 -5.29
C ILE A 361 5.20 -0.32 -5.24
N GLU A 362 5.99 0.75 -5.13
CA GLU A 362 5.49 2.11 -4.90
C GLU A 362 4.95 2.80 -6.17
N SER A 363 5.27 2.34 -7.38
CA SER A 363 4.78 2.96 -8.62
C SER A 363 3.41 2.46 -9.09
N GLU A 364 2.79 1.49 -8.41
CA GLU A 364 1.49 0.92 -8.80
C GLU A 364 0.29 1.54 -8.08
N GLU A 365 0.51 2.37 -7.06
CA GLU A 365 -0.60 3.09 -6.40
C GLU A 365 -0.97 4.39 -7.15
N GLU A 366 -0.14 4.85 -8.10
CA GLU A 366 -0.33 6.13 -8.82
C GLU A 366 -1.25 6.05 -10.06
N SER A 367 -1.80 4.89 -10.41
CA SER A 367 -2.46 4.69 -11.72
C SER A 367 -3.84 4.04 -11.69
N ASP A 368 -4.68 4.35 -10.71
CA ASP A 368 -6.14 4.10 -10.76
C ASP A 368 -6.95 5.33 -10.32
#